data_AF-R9PRU7-F1
#
_entry.id   AF-R9PRU7-F1
#
_cell.length_a   1.000
_cell.length_b   1.000
_cell.length_c   1.000
_cell.angle_alpha   90.00
_cell.angle_beta   90.00
_cell.angle_gamma   90.00
#
_symmetry.space_group_name_H-M   'P 1'
#
loop_
_entity.id
_entity.type
_entity.pdbx_description
1 polymer ?
#
loop_
_entity_poly.entity_id
_entity_poly.type
_entity_poly.pdbx_seq_one_letter_code
_entity_poly.pdbx_strand_id
1 'polypeptide(L)'
;MALHDLKKKPRASKPKQFCDVDSFIAQAELYARGCENVVHLPIQAKRNASKQPAKNATFSLNQAVIAELDQIKQKTGLSKSYLVRALTHHLAGLEEPKQQAILKPK
;
A
#
# COMPACT_ATOMS: atom_id res chain seq x y z
N MET A 1 7.59 -26.74 15.78
CA MET A 1 7.70 -25.35 15.29
C MET A 1 8.51 -24.56 16.31
N ALA A 2 9.74 -24.16 16.01
CA ALA A 2 10.66 -23.57 16.99
C ALA A 2 10.53 -22.03 17.03
N LEU A 3 10.33 -21.46 18.22
CA LEU A 3 10.22 -20.02 18.52
C LEU A 3 11.60 -19.32 18.55
N HIS A 4 12.38 -19.39 17.45
CA HIS A 4 13.74 -18.84 17.41
C HIS A 4 13.84 -17.46 16.75
N ASP A 5 12.78 -16.93 16.14
CA ASP A 5 12.87 -15.72 15.31
C ASP A 5 12.06 -14.51 15.81
N LEU A 6 12.01 -14.31 17.13
CA LEU A 6 11.43 -13.11 17.76
C LEU A 6 12.48 -12.02 18.04
N LYS A 7 13.66 -12.07 17.44
CA LYS A 7 14.65 -10.98 17.59
C LYS A 7 14.33 -9.84 16.62
N LYS A 8 13.41 -8.97 17.02
CA LYS A 8 13.18 -7.69 16.33
C LYS A 8 14.46 -6.84 16.40
N LYS A 9 15.15 -6.67 15.27
CA LYS A 9 16.26 -5.72 15.16
C LYS A 9 15.72 -4.30 15.45
N PRO A 10 16.39 -3.48 16.28
CA PRO A 10 15.97 -2.10 16.49
C PRO A 10 16.03 -1.37 15.13
N ARG A 11 14.90 -0.81 14.70
CA ARG A 11 14.89 0.06 13.51
C ARG A 11 15.68 1.31 13.86
N ALA A 12 16.66 1.66 13.03
CA ALA A 12 17.37 2.94 13.16
C ALA A 12 16.33 4.06 13.12
N SER A 13 16.10 4.73 14.25
CA SER A 13 15.27 5.92 14.31
C SER A 13 15.99 7.02 13.52
N LYS A 14 15.31 7.64 12.56
CA LYS A 14 15.88 8.77 11.83
C LYS A 14 16.26 9.87 12.84
N PRO A 15 17.39 10.58 12.65
CA PRO A 15 17.75 11.67 13.53
C PRO A 15 16.60 12.68 13.53
N LYS A 16 16.14 13.04 14.74
CA LYS A 16 15.22 14.16 14.90
C LYS A 16 15.92 15.38 14.32
N GLN A 17 15.25 16.13 13.46
CA GLN A 17 15.80 17.39 12.96
C GLN A 17 16.07 18.28 14.18
N PHE A 18 17.31 18.70 14.35
CA PHE A 18 17.73 19.58 15.44
C PHE A 18 17.08 20.94 15.19
N CYS A 19 16.17 21.33 16.08
CA CYS A 19 15.60 22.67 16.07
C CYS A 19 16.59 23.59 16.78
N ASP A 20 17.11 24.56 16.05
CA ASP A 20 17.88 25.66 16.63
C ASP A 20 16.95 26.58 17.46
N VAL A 21 17.48 27.22 18.51
CA VAL A 21 16.68 28.01 19.46
C VAL A 21 16.01 29.18 18.75
N ASP A 22 16.74 29.87 17.87
CA ASP A 22 16.20 31.01 17.11
C ASP A 22 15.08 30.59 16.15
N SER A 23 15.19 29.39 15.57
CA SER A 23 14.15 28.81 14.72
C SER A 23 12.88 28.49 15.51
N PHE A 24 13.02 28.00 16.74
CA PHE A 24 11.88 27.75 17.63
C PHE A 24 11.19 29.05 18.07
N ILE A 25 11.95 30.09 18.39
CA ILE A 25 11.41 31.40 18.79
C ILE A 25 10.64 32.04 17.63
N ALA A 26 11.22 32.08 16.43
CA ALA A 26 10.56 32.62 15.24
C ALA A 26 9.25 31.89 14.91
N GLN A 27 9.20 30.57 15.12
CA GLN A 27 7.97 29.78 14.96
C GLN A 27 6.91 30.13 16.01
N ALA A 28 7.28 30.32 17.27
CA ALA A 28 6.34 30.68 18.33
C ALA A 28 5.62 32.01 18.04
N GLU A 29 6.32 32.99 17.46
CA GLU A 29 5.72 34.26 17.06
C GLU A 29 4.70 34.10 15.92
N LEU A 30 5.00 33.27 14.93
CA LEU A 30 4.07 32.97 13.84
C LEU A 30 2.80 32.27 14.36
N TYR A 31 2.93 31.41 15.37
CA TYR A 31 1.79 30.77 16.05
C TYR A 31 0.93 31.77 16.78
N ALA A 32 1.54 32.66 17.56
CA ALA A 32 0.81 33.72 18.28
C ALA A 32 0.05 34.65 17.32
N ARG A 33 0.58 34.88 16.11
CA ARG A 33 -0.06 35.67 15.06
C ARG A 33 -1.14 34.92 14.27
N GLY A 34 -1.35 33.63 14.53
CA GLY A 34 -2.36 32.81 13.86
C GLY A 34 -2.04 32.48 12.40
N CYS A 35 -0.77 32.57 11.99
CA CYS A 35 -0.39 32.22 10.63
C CYS A 35 -0.50 30.70 10.41
N GLU A 36 -1.28 30.30 9.41
CA GLU A 36 -1.35 28.90 8.98
C GLU A 36 -0.02 28.52 8.31
N ASN A 37 0.86 27.81 9.04
CA ASN A 37 2.02 27.01 8.59
C ASN A 37 3.05 26.77 9.71
N VAL A 38 2.66 26.82 11.00
CA VAL A 38 3.62 26.68 12.11
C VAL A 38 4.00 25.23 12.44
N VAL A 39 3.72 24.30 11.53
CA VAL A 39 3.97 22.88 11.76
C VAL A 39 4.35 22.18 10.46
N HIS A 40 5.65 22.11 10.17
CA HIS A 40 6.24 20.94 9.51
C HIS A 40 6.73 19.94 10.58
N LEU A 41 5.92 19.64 11.60
CA LEU A 41 6.06 18.31 12.20
C LEU A 41 5.70 17.30 11.10
N PRO A 42 6.35 16.13 11.04
CA PRO A 42 5.84 15.00 10.29
C PRO A 42 4.60 14.42 10.99
N ILE A 43 3.59 15.26 11.26
CA ILE A 43 2.23 14.78 11.43
C ILE A 43 1.84 14.37 10.02
N GLN A 44 2.03 13.09 9.75
CA GLN A 44 1.68 12.43 8.51
C GLN A 44 0.33 12.98 8.05
N ALA A 45 0.37 13.82 7.02
CA ALA A 45 -0.81 14.40 6.42
C ALA A 45 -1.81 13.27 6.17
N LYS A 46 -2.96 13.37 6.83
CA LYS A 46 -4.19 12.62 6.67
C LYS A 46 -4.10 11.48 5.65
N ARG A 47 -3.72 10.28 6.08
CA ARG A 47 -4.18 9.04 5.40
C ARG A 47 -5.63 8.79 5.79
N ASN A 48 -6.51 9.76 5.50
CA ASN A 48 -7.96 9.61 5.65
C ASN A 48 -8.51 8.91 4.41
N ALA A 49 -8.10 7.66 4.25
CA ALA A 49 -8.96 6.63 3.69
C ALA A 49 -8.73 5.46 4.61
N SER A 50 -9.77 5.02 5.31
CA SER A 50 -9.83 3.80 6.09
C SER A 50 -9.60 2.59 5.18
N LYS A 51 -8.39 2.45 4.63
CA LYS A 51 -7.99 1.31 3.81
C LYS A 51 -7.77 0.18 4.80
N GLN A 52 -8.85 -0.59 4.98
CA GLN A 52 -8.79 -1.84 5.71
C GLN A 52 -7.59 -2.63 5.18
N PRO A 53 -6.80 -3.27 6.08
CA PRO A 53 -5.68 -4.08 5.64
C PRO A 53 -6.16 -5.13 4.65
N ALA A 54 -5.40 -5.36 3.59
CA ALA A 54 -5.73 -6.39 2.62
C ALA A 54 -5.78 -7.75 3.34
N LYS A 55 -6.87 -8.49 3.13
CA LYS A 55 -7.02 -9.85 3.66
C LYS A 55 -6.33 -10.83 2.72
N ASN A 56 -5.58 -11.76 3.29
CA ASN A 56 -4.99 -12.86 2.52
C ASN A 56 -6.07 -13.87 2.15
N ALA A 57 -5.98 -14.43 0.95
CA ALA A 57 -6.87 -15.48 0.46
C ALA A 57 -6.07 -16.54 -0.29
N THR A 58 -6.50 -17.80 -0.16
CA THR A 58 -5.90 -18.94 -0.85
C THR A 58 -6.92 -19.45 -1.87
N PHE A 59 -6.49 -19.61 -3.12
CA PHE A 59 -7.34 -20.05 -4.22
C PHE A 59 -6.74 -21.30 -4.86
N SER A 60 -7.59 -22.24 -5.24
CA SER A 60 -7.20 -23.39 -6.07
C SER A 60 -7.22 -22.97 -7.54
N LEU A 61 -6.09 -23.12 -8.22
CA LEU A 61 -5.94 -22.79 -9.65
C LEU A 61 -5.41 -24.00 -10.40
N ASN A 62 -5.78 -24.13 -11.68
CA ASN A 62 -5.21 -25.15 -12.56
C ASN A 62 -3.73 -24.87 -12.82
N GLN A 63 -2.93 -25.93 -13.03
CA GLN A 63 -1.50 -25.84 -13.31
C GLN A 63 -1.17 -24.97 -14.53
N ALA A 64 -2.01 -25.03 -15.58
CA ALA A 64 -1.87 -24.19 -16.76
C ALA A 64 -1.95 -22.70 -16.40
N VAL A 65 -2.94 -22.30 -15.59
CA VAL A 65 -3.14 -20.91 -15.15
C VAL A 65 -1.99 -20.43 -14.28
N ILE A 66 -1.43 -21.31 -13.43
CA ILE A 66 -0.25 -20.98 -12.62
C ILE A 66 0.94 -20.66 -13.52
N ALA A 67 1.16 -21.46 -14.57
CA ALA A 67 2.24 -21.24 -15.54
C ALA A 67 2.04 -19.94 -16.33
N GLU A 68 0.82 -19.64 -16.78
CA GLU A 68 0.49 -18.38 -17.46
C GLU A 68 0.77 -17.17 -16.58
N LEU A 69 0.37 -17.20 -15.30
CA LEU A 69 0.66 -16.13 -14.35
C LEU A 69 2.17 -15.95 -14.11
N ASP A 70 2.94 -17.04 -14.09
CA ASP A 70 4.40 -16.98 -13.98
C ASP A 70 5.05 -16.34 -15.20
N GLN A 71 4.61 -16.70 -16.41
CA GLN A 71 5.11 -16.10 -17.65
C GLN A 71 4.80 -14.60 -17.71
N ILE A 72 3.59 -14.18 -17.34
CA ILE A 72 3.22 -12.76 -17.31
C ILE A 72 4.06 -12.00 -16.28
N LYS A 73 4.28 -12.59 -15.10
CA LYS A 73 5.17 -12.02 -14.07
C LYS A 73 6.59 -11.83 -14.60
N GLN A 74 7.16 -12.83 -15.28
CA GLN A 74 8.51 -12.76 -15.83
C GLN A 74 8.64 -11.66 -16.90
N LYS A 75 7.61 -11.49 -17.74
CA LYS A 75 7.60 -10.48 -18.82
C LYS A 75 7.40 -9.05 -18.31
N THR A 76 6.52 -8.85 -17.34
CA THR A 76 6.08 -7.50 -16.89
C THR A 76 6.73 -7.03 -15.60
N GLY A 77 7.30 -7.94 -14.82
CA GLY A 77 7.79 -7.67 -13.45
C GLY A 77 6.68 -7.50 -12.41
N LEU A 78 5.40 -7.62 -12.78
CA LEU A 78 4.27 -7.47 -11.87
C LEU A 78 4.07 -8.73 -11.01
N SER A 79 3.62 -8.54 -9.76
CA SER A 79 3.38 -9.67 -8.85
C SER A 79 2.10 -10.43 -9.23
N LYS A 80 2.09 -11.75 -8.99
CA LYS A 80 0.90 -12.59 -9.24
C LYS A 80 -0.35 -12.06 -8.55
N SER A 81 -0.23 -11.62 -7.29
CA SER A 81 -1.35 -11.06 -6.54
C SER A 81 -1.84 -9.74 -7.11
N TYR A 82 -0.95 -8.92 -7.71
CA TYR A 82 -1.37 -7.73 -8.44
C TYR A 82 -2.12 -8.10 -9.72
N LEU A 83 -1.61 -9.05 -10.50
CA LEU A 83 -2.26 -9.53 -11.72
C LEU A 83 -3.69 -10.03 -11.43
N VAL A 84 -3.86 -10.87 -10.41
CA VAL A 84 -5.19 -11.36 -10.00
C VAL A 84 -6.12 -10.20 -9.65
N ARG A 85 -5.67 -9.23 -8.84
CA ARG A 85 -6.46 -8.04 -8.49
C ARG A 85 -6.84 -7.20 -9.71
N ALA A 86 -5.89 -6.97 -10.62
CA ALA A 86 -6.12 -6.20 -11.84
C ALA A 86 -7.14 -6.89 -12.76
N LEU A 87 -7.00 -8.21 -12.95
CA LEU A 87 -7.96 -9.00 -13.73
C LEU A 87 -9.35 -8.98 -13.10
N THR A 88 -9.46 -9.12 -11.77
CA THR A 88 -10.77 -9.04 -11.10
C THR A 88 -11.40 -7.65 -11.24
N HIS A 89 -10.61 -6.58 -11.17
CA HIS A 89 -11.10 -5.22 -11.35
C HIS A 89 -11.55 -4.98 -12.80
N HIS A 90 -10.77 -5.49 -13.77
CA HIS A 90 -11.14 -5.43 -15.17
C HIS A 90 -12.47 -6.16 -15.43
N LEU A 91 -12.62 -7.38 -14.89
CA LEU A 91 -13.87 -8.15 -15.01
C LEU A 91 -15.08 -7.42 -14.40
N ALA A 92 -14.90 -6.79 -13.24
CA ALA A 92 -15.97 -6.05 -12.56
C ALA A 92 -16.36 -4.73 -13.26
N GLY A 93 -15.48 -4.17 -14.11
CA GLY A 93 -15.73 -2.95 -14.87
C GLY A 93 -16.31 -3.17 -16.26
N LEU A 94 -16.53 -4.41 -16.68
CA LEU A 94 -17.12 -4.73 -17.98
C LEU A 94 -18.65 -4.63 -17.92
N GLU A 95 -19.27 -4.31 -19.06
CA GLU A 95 -20.72 -4.40 -19.24
C GLU A 95 -21.21 -5.84 -19.03
N GLU A 96 -22.36 -5.99 -18.36
CA GLU A 96 -23.02 -7.28 -18.07
C GLU A 96 -23.00 -8.31 -19.21
N PRO A 97 -23.36 -7.99 -20.47
CA PRO A 97 -23.33 -8.99 -21.55
C PRO A 97 -21.93 -9.51 -21.86
N LYS A 98 -20.89 -8.65 -21.77
CA LYS A 98 -19.50 -9.04 -22.02
C LYS A 98 -18.94 -9.83 -20.85
N GLN A 99 -19.29 -9.45 -19.62
CA GLN A 99 -18.92 -10.18 -18.42
C GLN A 99 -19.50 -11.60 -18.43
N GLN A 100 -20.78 -11.74 -18.75
CA GLN A 100 -21.45 -13.03 -18.82
C GLN A 100 -20.87 -13.93 -19.92
N ALA A 101 -20.45 -13.37 -21.05
CA ALA A 101 -19.80 -14.15 -22.11
C ALA A 101 -18.48 -14.80 -21.63
N ILE A 102 -17.74 -14.14 -20.74
CA ILE A 102 -16.47 -14.66 -20.19
C ILE A 102 -16.73 -15.69 -19.07
N LEU A 103 -17.78 -15.49 -18.27
CA LEU A 103 -18.08 -16.35 -17.12
C LEU A 103 -18.84 -17.63 -17.48
N LYS A 104 -19.39 -17.74 -18.68
CA LYS A 104 -20.09 -18.96 -19.11
C LYS A 104 -19.11 -20.14 -19.12
N PRO A 105 -19.40 -21.22 -18.36
CA PRO A 105 -18.58 -22.42 -18.43
C PRO A 105 -18.59 -22.97 -19.84
N LYS A 106 -17.41 -23.39 -20.32
CA LYS A 106 -17.26 -24.13 -21.58
C LYS A 106 -17.74 -25.55 -21.44
#